data_AF-A0A9P9P4C8-F1
#
_entry.id   AF-A0A9P9P4C8-F1
#
_cell.length_a   1.000
_cell.length_b   1.000
_cell.length_c   1.000
_cell.angle_alpha   90.00
_cell.angle_beta   90.00
_cell.angle_gamma   90.00
#
_symmetry.space_group_name_H-M   'P 1'
#
loop_
_entity.id
_entity.type
_entity.pdbx_description
1 polymer ?
#
loop_
_entity_poly.entity_id
_entity_poly.type
_entity_poly.pdbx_seq_one_letter_code
_entity_poly.pdbx_strand_id
1 'polypeptide(L)'
;MRDFLLATAVTATALFAGHAEAVAANPLPKPANITWGTSGCFSFGSVTLEAPDHEVLKNAFDRVTGTITELKWIPAATEAPIREFQPFPTPTGAASRRKHKRQYGTGNCTTTITKVKVDVSDTHAQLQHGVDESYDLELASGSDSVQISAQTVYGALHALTTLQQLVINDGSGNLIIEQPVSIQDKPLYPVRGIMIDTGRNYISKKKIFEQVDGMSLSKLNVLHWHLVDSQSWAVEIAAFPEMTEDAYSANEVFSQDTLKEIVSYAAARGVRIIPEIDMPGHASSGWKQIDESILTCTDSWWSNDVWPLHTAVQPNPGQLDILNNKTYEVTGKVYKEMAAIFPDNWFHIGGDELFLNCNNFSSLAVQFFDSGKTMGDLYQYWVDRAIPNFRAQANKTFVMWEDVRLSAAVAATGEVPKDIIMQAWNNGLDHISKLTAEGYRVIVSSSDFVYLDCGYGGWVSNDPRYNVMINPNASDGSPNFNWGAGGGSWCAPYKTWQRIYDYDFTFNLTDTQKALVQGAIAPLWSEQVDDVVISQKMWPRAAALAELVWSGNRDENGNKRTTELTQRILNFREYLVANGVAASPLMPKYCLQHPHECDLYQNQTALHTN
;
A
#
# COMPACT_ATOMS: atom_id res chain seq x y z
N MET A 1 -44.17 32.30 43.56
CA MET A 1 -43.35 33.43 43.07
C MET A 1 -42.35 32.85 42.08
N ARG A 2 -42.57 33.14 40.79
CA ARG A 2 -41.63 33.19 39.65
C ARG A 2 -40.77 31.94 39.39
N ASP A 3 -41.15 31.13 38.41
CA ASP A 3 -40.80 31.29 36.97
C ASP A 3 -39.30 31.11 36.72
N PHE A 4 -38.93 30.00 36.09
CA PHE A 4 -38.06 30.02 34.90
C PHE A 4 -38.18 28.68 34.17
N LEU A 5 -39.05 28.68 33.15
CA LEU A 5 -39.00 27.77 32.02
C LEU A 5 -37.66 27.97 31.30
N LEU A 6 -36.87 26.91 31.17
CA LEU A 6 -35.78 26.83 30.20
C LEU A 6 -36.06 25.62 29.31
N ALA A 7 -36.65 25.93 28.16
CA ALA A 7 -36.77 25.02 27.04
C ALA A 7 -35.36 24.68 26.55
N THR A 8 -34.93 23.44 26.76
CA THR A 8 -33.83 22.85 26.00
C THR A 8 -34.38 22.50 24.62
N ALA A 9 -34.21 23.44 23.68
CA ALA A 9 -34.32 23.16 22.27
C ALA A 9 -33.20 22.18 21.90
N VAL A 10 -33.57 20.92 21.66
CA VAL A 10 -32.73 19.95 20.96
C VAL A 10 -32.61 20.47 19.53
N THR A 11 -31.49 21.10 19.20
CA THR A 11 -31.09 21.35 17.82
C THR A 11 -30.73 20.01 17.18
N ALA A 12 -31.73 19.35 16.61
CA ALA A 12 -31.52 18.36 15.58
C ALA A 12 -30.85 19.09 14.39
N THR A 13 -29.56 18.89 14.23
CA THR A 13 -28.85 19.25 12.99
C THR A 13 -29.31 18.30 11.89
N ALA A 14 -30.41 18.67 11.27
CA ALA A 14 -30.80 18.22 9.96
C ALA A 14 -29.78 18.76 8.93
N LEU A 15 -28.89 17.89 8.47
CA LEU A 15 -28.20 18.03 7.18
C LEU A 15 -28.28 16.67 6.47
N PHE A 16 -29.51 16.23 6.18
CA PHE A 16 -29.76 15.38 5.04
C PHE A 16 -30.55 16.24 4.04
N ALA A 17 -29.83 16.72 3.02
CA ALA A 17 -30.42 17.36 1.87
C ALA A 17 -31.53 16.46 1.29
N GLY A 18 -32.65 17.07 0.91
CA GLY A 18 -33.88 16.37 0.58
C GLY A 18 -33.78 15.43 -0.62
N HIS A 19 -34.50 14.31 -0.53
CA HIS A 19 -35.16 13.54 -1.61
C HIS A 19 -34.46 13.42 -2.99
N ALA A 20 -33.15 13.53 -3.07
CA ALA A 20 -32.38 12.90 -4.14
C ALA A 20 -32.27 11.41 -3.79
N GLU A 21 -32.57 10.51 -4.73
CA GLU A 21 -32.26 9.10 -4.53
C GLU A 21 -30.73 8.98 -4.40
N ALA A 22 -30.24 8.61 -3.22
CA ALA A 22 -28.81 8.41 -3.03
C ALA A 22 -28.31 7.31 -4.00
N VAL A 23 -27.23 7.59 -4.74
CA VAL A 23 -26.57 6.60 -5.61
C VAL A 23 -25.99 5.45 -4.79
N ALA A 24 -25.96 4.26 -5.35
CA ALA A 24 -25.31 3.08 -4.79
C ALA A 24 -23.83 2.99 -5.19
N ALA A 25 -23.46 3.50 -6.37
CA ALA A 25 -22.09 3.61 -6.83
C ALA A 25 -21.27 4.48 -5.87
N ASN A 26 -20.24 3.88 -5.28
CA ASN A 26 -19.36 4.50 -4.31
C ASN A 26 -17.93 4.03 -4.60
N PRO A 27 -17.24 4.64 -5.58
CA PRO A 27 -15.93 4.19 -6.05
C PRO A 27 -14.87 4.32 -4.94
N LEU A 28 -13.91 3.39 -4.91
CA LEU A 28 -12.70 3.45 -4.10
C LEU A 28 -11.47 3.58 -5.02
N PRO A 29 -10.56 4.54 -4.78
CA PRO A 29 -10.69 5.63 -3.81
C PRO A 29 -11.88 6.54 -4.11
N LYS A 30 -12.48 7.13 -3.07
CA LYS A 30 -13.41 8.25 -3.21
C LYS A 30 -12.71 9.38 -3.98
N PRO A 31 -13.25 9.89 -5.09
CA PRO A 31 -12.68 11.01 -5.81
C PRO A 31 -12.52 12.25 -4.92
N ALA A 32 -11.52 13.08 -5.21
CA ALA A 32 -11.30 14.33 -4.50
C ALA A 32 -12.52 15.27 -4.59
N ASN A 33 -13.16 15.33 -5.75
CA ASN A 33 -14.43 16.00 -5.94
C ASN A 33 -15.35 15.16 -6.84
N ILE A 34 -16.56 14.88 -6.38
CA ILE A 34 -17.59 14.16 -7.14
C ILE A 34 -18.94 14.82 -6.88
N THR A 35 -19.62 15.23 -7.94
CA THR A 35 -20.97 15.80 -7.88
C THR A 35 -21.90 14.93 -8.71
N TRP A 36 -22.94 14.40 -8.07
CA TRP A 36 -24.01 13.69 -8.74
C TRP A 36 -25.14 14.64 -9.11
N GLY A 37 -25.86 14.30 -10.18
CA GLY A 37 -27.14 14.91 -10.52
C GLY A 37 -28.22 14.58 -9.49
N THR A 38 -29.48 14.85 -9.84
CA THR A 38 -30.62 14.60 -8.93
C THR A 38 -31.56 13.50 -9.42
N SER A 39 -31.50 13.15 -10.72
CA SER A 39 -32.31 12.11 -11.34
C SER A 39 -31.81 11.78 -12.74
N GLY A 40 -32.27 10.65 -13.28
CA GLY A 40 -32.03 10.23 -14.67
C GLY A 40 -30.85 9.29 -14.82
N CYS A 41 -31.11 7.97 -14.80
CA CYS A 41 -30.09 6.98 -15.11
C CYS A 41 -29.73 6.98 -16.59
N PHE A 42 -28.61 6.35 -16.90
CA PHE A 42 -28.10 6.10 -18.24
C PHE A 42 -27.95 4.61 -18.43
N SER A 43 -28.52 4.03 -19.47
CA SER A 43 -28.20 2.65 -19.84
C SER A 43 -26.78 2.61 -20.40
N PHE A 44 -26.01 1.59 -20.04
CA PHE A 44 -24.65 1.39 -20.56
C PHE A 44 -24.67 0.28 -21.60
N GLY A 45 -24.57 0.67 -22.87
CA GLY A 45 -24.64 -0.25 -24.01
C GLY A 45 -23.26 -0.77 -24.46
N SER A 46 -23.17 -1.18 -25.72
CA SER A 46 -21.88 -1.38 -26.37
C SER A 46 -21.24 -0.02 -26.63
N VAL A 47 -20.09 0.24 -26.03
CA VAL A 47 -19.40 1.53 -26.13
C VAL A 47 -18.20 1.46 -27.08
N THR A 48 -17.92 2.56 -27.77
CA THR A 48 -16.69 2.74 -28.57
C THR A 48 -15.78 3.80 -27.94
N LEU A 49 -14.46 3.61 -28.06
CA LEU A 49 -13.47 4.58 -27.63
C LEU A 49 -13.21 5.65 -28.72
N GLU A 50 -13.37 6.91 -28.39
CA GLU A 50 -12.87 8.06 -29.18
C GLU A 50 -11.71 8.68 -28.40
N ALA A 51 -10.46 8.37 -28.77
CA ALA A 51 -9.27 8.79 -28.04
C ALA A 51 -8.03 8.92 -28.95
N PRO A 52 -6.93 9.58 -28.50
CA PRO A 52 -5.65 9.54 -29.18
C PRO A 52 -5.17 8.11 -29.44
N ASP A 53 -4.41 7.93 -30.51
CA ASP A 53 -3.83 6.63 -30.86
C ASP A 53 -2.69 6.27 -29.88
N HIS A 54 -3.06 5.58 -28.79
CA HIS A 54 -2.11 5.15 -27.76
C HIS A 54 -2.46 3.73 -27.28
N GLU A 55 -1.51 2.80 -27.42
CA GLU A 55 -1.73 1.37 -27.17
C GLU A 55 -2.18 1.08 -25.72
N VAL A 56 -1.51 1.68 -24.73
CA VAL A 56 -1.87 1.47 -23.31
C VAL A 56 -3.31 1.92 -23.02
N LEU A 57 -3.78 2.98 -23.69
CA LEU A 57 -5.12 3.52 -23.47
C LEU A 57 -6.18 2.62 -24.09
N LYS A 58 -5.95 2.13 -25.33
CA LYS A 58 -6.82 1.14 -25.98
C LYS A 58 -6.91 -0.14 -25.16
N ASN A 59 -5.77 -0.69 -24.75
CA ASN A 59 -5.72 -1.90 -23.94
C ASN A 59 -6.41 -1.69 -22.58
N ALA A 60 -6.32 -0.51 -21.98
CA ALA A 60 -7.03 -0.20 -20.74
C ALA A 60 -8.54 -0.12 -20.94
N PHE A 61 -9.00 0.55 -22.01
CA PHE A 61 -10.41 0.59 -22.37
C PHE A 61 -10.99 -0.81 -22.61
N ASP A 62 -10.28 -1.67 -23.34
CA ASP A 62 -10.71 -3.04 -23.61
C ASP A 62 -10.83 -3.85 -22.32
N ARG A 63 -9.86 -3.74 -21.40
CA ARG A 63 -9.93 -4.38 -20.08
C ARG A 63 -11.13 -3.89 -19.28
N VAL A 64 -11.31 -2.57 -19.18
CA VAL A 64 -12.37 -1.91 -18.39
C VAL A 64 -13.75 -2.28 -18.91
N THR A 65 -13.96 -2.22 -20.23
CA THR A 65 -15.25 -2.58 -20.84
C THR A 65 -15.51 -4.08 -20.81
N GLY A 66 -14.47 -4.92 -20.96
CA GLY A 66 -14.53 -6.35 -20.70
C GLY A 66 -15.01 -6.64 -19.28
N THR A 67 -14.35 -6.06 -18.26
CA THR A 67 -14.74 -6.19 -16.85
C THR A 67 -16.18 -5.77 -16.61
N ILE A 68 -16.61 -4.61 -17.13
CA ILE A 68 -17.98 -4.11 -16.97
C ILE A 68 -19.00 -5.13 -17.52
N THR A 69 -18.75 -5.67 -18.71
CA THR A 69 -19.68 -6.56 -19.42
C THR A 69 -19.68 -7.98 -18.87
N GLU A 70 -18.54 -8.48 -18.40
CA GLU A 70 -18.38 -9.81 -17.83
C GLU A 70 -18.91 -9.87 -16.38
N LEU A 71 -18.51 -8.92 -15.53
CA LEU A 71 -18.89 -8.94 -14.12
C LEU A 71 -20.36 -8.58 -13.90
N LYS A 72 -20.88 -7.64 -14.70
CA LYS A 72 -22.22 -7.03 -14.51
C LYS A 72 -22.46 -6.68 -13.04
N TRP A 73 -21.53 -5.89 -12.50
CA TRP A 73 -21.36 -5.71 -11.07
C TRP A 73 -22.62 -5.23 -10.36
N ILE A 74 -23.07 -5.97 -9.35
CA ILE A 74 -24.11 -5.52 -8.40
C ILE A 74 -23.39 -5.10 -7.12
N PRO A 75 -23.49 -3.84 -6.67
CA PRO A 75 -22.86 -3.38 -5.44
C PRO A 75 -23.19 -4.31 -4.26
N ALA A 76 -22.16 -4.86 -3.64
CA ALA A 76 -22.30 -5.83 -2.55
C ALA A 76 -22.57 -5.16 -1.19
N ALA A 77 -22.16 -3.90 -1.07
CA ALA A 77 -22.47 -3.02 0.06
C ALA A 77 -22.75 -1.62 -0.47
N THR A 78 -23.71 -0.93 0.15
CA THR A 78 -24.08 0.44 -0.23
C THR A 78 -24.28 1.27 1.03
N GLU A 79 -23.99 2.56 0.96
CA GLU A 79 -24.22 3.47 2.08
C GLU A 79 -25.72 3.66 2.36
N ALA A 80 -26.09 3.78 3.64
CA ALA A 80 -27.45 4.07 4.09
C ALA A 80 -27.44 4.74 5.49
N PRO A 81 -28.47 5.54 5.83
CA PRO A 81 -28.57 6.13 7.17
C PRO A 81 -28.53 5.08 8.28
N ILE A 82 -27.85 5.39 9.39
CA ILE A 82 -27.84 4.52 10.56
C ILE A 82 -29.26 4.27 11.06
N ARG A 83 -29.53 3.02 11.43
CA ARG A 83 -30.83 2.62 11.94
C ARG A 83 -31.09 3.19 13.34
N GLU A 84 -32.31 3.66 13.56
CA GLU A 84 -32.79 3.98 14.90
C GLU A 84 -33.15 2.71 15.67
N PHE A 85 -32.57 2.54 16.85
CA PHE A 85 -32.92 1.49 17.79
C PHE A 85 -33.83 2.07 18.86
N GLN A 86 -34.92 1.37 19.18
CA GLN A 86 -35.73 1.71 20.36
C GLN A 86 -34.85 1.54 21.60
N PRO A 87 -34.84 2.50 22.55
CA PRO A 87 -34.34 2.25 23.90
C PRO A 87 -35.01 0.98 24.44
N PHE A 88 -34.29 0.18 25.23
CA PHE A 88 -34.76 -1.11 25.81
C PHE A 88 -36.29 -1.19 25.99
N PRO A 89 -36.95 -2.26 25.51
CA PRO A 89 -38.40 -2.24 25.30
C PRO A 89 -39.18 -2.05 26.60
N THR A 90 -39.99 -1.00 26.67
CA THR A 90 -41.26 -1.05 27.41
C THR A 90 -42.27 -1.90 26.63
N PRO A 91 -43.14 -2.66 27.30
CA PRO A 91 -44.05 -3.60 26.64
C PRO A 91 -45.19 -2.83 25.97
N THR A 92 -44.98 -2.33 24.75
CA THR A 92 -46.01 -2.12 23.71
C THR A 92 -45.37 -1.54 22.45
N GLY A 93 -45.64 -2.18 21.30
CA GLY A 93 -45.36 -1.61 19.99
C GLY A 93 -44.81 -2.63 19.00
N ALA A 94 -45.65 -3.10 18.08
CA ALA A 94 -45.25 -4.00 17.01
C ALA A 94 -44.17 -3.34 16.13
N ALA A 95 -43.04 -4.02 15.97
CA ALA A 95 -41.97 -3.58 15.06
C ALA A 95 -42.45 -3.68 13.61
N SER A 96 -42.56 -2.54 12.93
CA SER A 96 -42.71 -2.48 11.47
C SER A 96 -41.41 -2.96 10.81
N ARG A 97 -41.38 -4.21 10.35
CA ARG A 97 -40.33 -4.71 9.46
C ARG A 97 -40.70 -4.35 8.02
N ARG A 98 -40.25 -3.19 7.54
CA ARG A 98 -40.23 -2.93 6.09
C ARG A 98 -38.99 -3.60 5.48
N LYS A 99 -39.21 -4.68 4.73
CA LYS A 99 -38.22 -5.19 3.77
C LYS A 99 -38.22 -4.25 2.56
N HIS A 100 -37.28 -3.32 2.49
CA HIS A 100 -36.97 -2.64 1.24
C HIS A 100 -35.88 -3.42 0.51
N LYS A 101 -36.22 -4.02 -0.63
CA LYS A 101 -35.22 -4.42 -1.61
C LYS A 101 -34.86 -3.16 -2.38
N ARG A 102 -33.62 -2.66 -2.28
CA ARG A 102 -33.18 -1.46 -3.02
C ARG A 102 -33.30 -1.77 -4.51
N GLN A 103 -34.07 -0.95 -5.22
CA GLN A 103 -34.16 -0.97 -6.67
C GLN A 103 -33.21 0.12 -7.15
N TYR A 104 -32.21 -0.24 -7.96
CA TYR A 104 -31.20 0.70 -8.44
C TYR A 104 -31.78 1.42 -9.67
N GLY A 105 -31.96 2.75 -9.56
CA GLY A 105 -32.63 3.57 -10.57
C GLY A 105 -34.13 3.32 -10.66
N THR A 106 -34.96 4.15 -10.04
CA THR A 106 -36.43 4.08 -10.20
C THR A 106 -36.91 4.93 -11.38
N GLY A 107 -36.57 4.54 -12.61
CA GLY A 107 -37.06 5.24 -13.80
C GLY A 107 -36.55 4.69 -15.13
N ASN A 108 -37.23 5.00 -16.23
CA ASN A 108 -36.67 4.78 -17.57
C ASN A 108 -35.39 5.61 -17.68
N CYS A 109 -34.25 4.97 -17.97
CA CYS A 109 -33.02 5.70 -18.22
C CYS A 109 -33.21 6.71 -19.36
N THR A 110 -32.64 7.88 -19.16
CA THR A 110 -32.87 9.06 -20.00
C THR A 110 -32.24 8.92 -21.38
N THR A 111 -31.16 8.15 -21.47
CA THR A 111 -30.40 7.89 -22.69
C THR A 111 -29.51 6.66 -22.52
N THR A 112 -28.86 6.22 -23.60
CA THR A 112 -27.90 5.11 -23.62
C THR A 112 -26.51 5.62 -23.95
N ILE A 113 -25.53 5.29 -23.11
CA ILE A 113 -24.11 5.54 -23.38
C ILE A 113 -23.64 4.60 -24.48
N THR A 114 -23.09 5.19 -25.54
CA THR A 114 -22.51 4.46 -26.68
C THR A 114 -21.05 4.84 -26.93
N LYS A 115 -20.52 5.84 -26.22
CA LYS A 115 -19.18 6.37 -26.45
C LYS A 115 -18.47 6.71 -25.15
N VAL A 116 -17.17 6.44 -25.11
CA VAL A 116 -16.25 7.01 -24.12
C VAL A 116 -15.25 7.84 -24.89
N LYS A 117 -15.23 9.15 -24.64
CA LYS A 117 -14.29 10.08 -25.27
C LYS A 117 -13.19 10.40 -24.29
N VAL A 118 -11.95 10.27 -24.72
CA VAL A 118 -10.78 10.51 -23.87
C VAL A 118 -9.85 11.49 -24.57
N ASP A 119 -9.71 12.67 -24.00
CA ASP A 119 -8.74 13.67 -24.43
C ASP A 119 -7.52 13.63 -23.50
N VAL A 120 -6.33 13.51 -24.08
CA VAL A 120 -5.05 13.50 -23.34
C VAL A 120 -4.15 14.62 -23.88
N SER A 121 -3.72 15.53 -23.01
CA SER A 121 -2.88 16.67 -23.40
C SER A 121 -1.47 16.25 -23.82
N ASP A 122 -0.83 15.35 -23.06
CA ASP A 122 0.51 14.81 -23.34
C ASP A 122 0.49 13.28 -23.39
N THR A 123 0.52 12.74 -24.60
CA THR A 123 0.57 11.30 -24.87
C THR A 123 1.98 10.70 -24.78
N HIS A 124 3.01 11.52 -24.56
CA HIS A 124 4.42 11.09 -24.52
C HIS A 124 5.00 11.11 -23.09
N ALA A 125 4.22 11.54 -22.11
CA ALA A 125 4.62 11.54 -20.71
C ALA A 125 5.06 10.14 -20.25
N GLN A 126 6.26 10.04 -19.70
CA GLN A 126 6.80 8.79 -19.18
C GLN A 126 6.22 8.46 -17.79
N LEU A 127 6.04 7.17 -17.51
CA LEU A 127 5.60 6.69 -16.20
C LEU A 127 6.76 6.83 -15.20
N GLN A 128 6.85 8.00 -14.57
CA GLN A 128 7.92 8.37 -13.65
C GLN A 128 7.35 9.12 -12.44
N HIS A 129 8.15 9.25 -11.38
CA HIS A 129 7.75 10.03 -10.21
C HIS A 129 7.33 11.46 -10.59
N GLY A 130 6.15 11.87 -10.12
CA GLY A 130 5.62 13.23 -10.33
C GLY A 130 4.92 13.43 -11.68
N VAL A 131 4.76 12.38 -12.51
CA VAL A 131 3.90 12.47 -13.70
C VAL A 131 2.48 12.88 -13.29
N ASP A 132 1.83 13.71 -14.11
CA ASP A 132 0.49 14.20 -13.79
C ASP A 132 -0.55 13.07 -13.92
N GLU A 133 -1.18 12.72 -12.81
CA GLU A 133 -2.19 11.66 -12.68
C GLU A 133 -3.61 12.20 -12.53
N SER A 134 -3.82 13.51 -12.73
CA SER A 134 -5.14 14.15 -12.64
C SER A 134 -6.02 13.85 -13.85
N TYR A 135 -7.33 13.83 -13.61
CA TYR A 135 -8.34 13.69 -14.65
C TYR A 135 -9.66 14.34 -14.25
N ASP A 136 -10.44 14.68 -15.27
CA ASP A 136 -11.85 15.02 -15.17
C ASP A 136 -12.69 13.94 -15.86
N LEU A 137 -13.84 13.59 -15.29
CA LEU A 137 -14.83 12.70 -15.89
C LEU A 137 -16.21 13.34 -15.80
N GLU A 138 -16.83 13.54 -16.96
CA GLU A 138 -18.12 14.21 -17.11
C GLU A 138 -19.13 13.32 -17.83
N LEU A 139 -20.28 13.14 -17.21
CA LEU A 139 -21.49 12.58 -17.82
C LEU A 139 -22.66 13.54 -17.58
N ALA A 140 -22.86 14.44 -18.55
CA ALA A 140 -23.94 15.41 -18.51
C ALA A 140 -25.32 14.78 -18.77
N SER A 141 -26.37 15.39 -18.20
CA SER A 141 -27.76 14.97 -18.41
C SER A 141 -28.11 14.88 -19.90
N GLY A 142 -28.64 13.73 -20.33
CA GLY A 142 -29.04 13.47 -21.72
C GLY A 142 -27.90 13.18 -22.70
N SER A 143 -26.63 13.15 -22.26
CA SER A 143 -25.49 12.80 -23.11
C SER A 143 -25.41 11.30 -23.42
N ASP A 144 -25.06 10.94 -24.64
CA ASP A 144 -24.79 9.55 -25.06
C ASP A 144 -23.31 9.15 -24.91
N SER A 145 -22.52 10.01 -24.27
CA SER A 145 -21.07 9.87 -24.15
C SER A 145 -20.55 10.26 -22.77
N VAL A 146 -19.61 9.48 -22.25
CA VAL A 146 -18.77 9.85 -21.10
C VAL A 146 -17.56 10.62 -21.64
N GLN A 147 -17.31 11.82 -21.13
CA GLN A 147 -16.15 12.63 -21.47
C GLN A 147 -15.08 12.47 -20.39
N ILE A 148 -13.86 12.17 -20.80
CA ILE A 148 -12.68 12.09 -19.92
C ILE A 148 -11.64 13.06 -20.47
N SER A 149 -11.08 13.90 -19.62
CA SER A 149 -9.94 14.75 -19.94
C SER A 149 -8.83 14.52 -18.93
N ALA A 150 -7.60 14.35 -19.39
CA ALA A 150 -6.45 14.13 -18.52
C ALA A 150 -5.19 14.80 -19.09
N GLN A 151 -4.28 15.20 -18.20
CA GLN A 151 -3.01 15.78 -18.64
C GLN A 151 -2.10 14.73 -19.30
N THR A 152 -2.13 13.49 -18.80
CA THR A 152 -1.35 12.38 -19.34
C THR A 152 -2.21 11.12 -19.50
N VAL A 153 -1.66 10.11 -20.17
CA VAL A 153 -2.31 8.80 -20.30
C VAL A 153 -2.62 8.17 -18.94
N TYR A 154 -1.84 8.44 -17.89
CA TYR A 154 -2.03 7.83 -16.56
C TYR A 154 -3.24 8.41 -15.82
N GLY A 155 -3.52 9.71 -15.97
CA GLY A 155 -4.79 10.29 -15.50
C GLY A 155 -5.99 9.64 -16.20
N ALA A 156 -5.90 9.39 -17.51
CA ALA A 156 -6.95 8.69 -18.24
C ALA A 156 -7.13 7.23 -17.78
N LEU A 157 -6.06 6.51 -17.41
CA LEU A 157 -6.18 5.18 -16.81
C LEU A 157 -6.97 5.22 -15.50
N HIS A 158 -6.70 6.21 -14.63
CA HIS A 158 -7.43 6.40 -13.38
C HIS A 158 -8.91 6.74 -13.61
N ALA A 159 -9.21 7.53 -14.63
CA ALA A 159 -10.59 7.84 -15.03
C ALA A 159 -11.35 6.57 -15.47
N LEU A 160 -10.71 5.69 -16.24
CA LEU A 160 -11.30 4.44 -16.70
C LEU A 160 -11.53 3.45 -15.55
N THR A 161 -10.62 3.38 -14.57
CA THR A 161 -10.82 2.55 -13.36
C THR A 161 -11.90 3.12 -12.44
N THR A 162 -12.11 4.44 -12.43
CA THR A 162 -13.29 5.06 -11.80
C THR A 162 -14.56 4.68 -12.57
N LEU A 163 -14.57 4.79 -13.90
CA LEU A 163 -15.75 4.51 -14.73
C LEU A 163 -16.30 3.09 -14.50
N GLN A 164 -15.45 2.05 -14.45
CA GLN A 164 -15.91 0.68 -14.18
C GLN A 164 -16.55 0.47 -12.80
N GLN A 165 -16.30 1.37 -11.85
CA GLN A 165 -16.93 1.34 -10.53
C GLN A 165 -18.26 2.11 -10.49
N LEU A 166 -18.52 2.97 -11.47
CA LEU A 166 -19.78 3.72 -11.62
C LEU A 166 -20.83 2.94 -12.42
N VAL A 167 -20.39 2.07 -13.34
CA VAL A 167 -21.29 1.21 -14.13
C VAL A 167 -21.69 0.00 -13.29
N ILE A 168 -22.97 -0.06 -12.93
CA ILE A 168 -23.54 -1.12 -12.10
C ILE A 168 -24.69 -1.84 -12.83
N ASN A 169 -25.05 -3.02 -12.34
CA ASN A 169 -26.25 -3.73 -12.76
C ASN A 169 -27.43 -3.29 -11.89
N ASP A 170 -28.54 -2.95 -12.55
CA ASP A 170 -29.76 -2.42 -11.91
C ASP A 170 -30.55 -3.45 -11.07
N GLY A 171 -30.09 -4.71 -11.04
CA GLY A 171 -30.73 -5.84 -10.39
C GLY A 171 -31.73 -6.60 -11.27
N SER A 172 -31.96 -6.13 -12.50
CA SER A 172 -32.75 -6.78 -13.54
C SER A 172 -31.91 -7.24 -14.75
N GLY A 173 -30.59 -7.01 -14.70
CA GLY A 173 -29.63 -7.45 -15.70
C GLY A 173 -29.17 -6.36 -16.66
N ASN A 174 -29.69 -5.13 -16.53
CA ASN A 174 -29.23 -3.99 -17.33
C ASN A 174 -28.06 -3.30 -16.65
N LEU A 175 -27.10 -2.85 -17.45
CA LEU A 175 -25.99 -2.02 -16.99
C LEU A 175 -26.42 -0.56 -17.03
N ILE A 176 -26.16 0.17 -15.95
CA ILE A 176 -26.53 1.58 -15.79
C ILE A 176 -25.42 2.39 -15.12
N ILE A 177 -25.42 3.69 -15.39
CA ILE A 177 -24.87 4.71 -14.47
C ILE A 177 -26.09 5.41 -13.85
N GLU A 178 -26.13 5.47 -12.52
CA GLU A 178 -27.37 5.80 -11.80
C GLU A 178 -27.87 7.21 -12.07
N GLN A 179 -26.96 8.18 -12.25
CA GLN A 179 -27.27 9.61 -12.40
C GLN A 179 -26.18 10.30 -13.23
N PRO A 180 -26.41 11.54 -13.72
CA PRO A 180 -25.37 12.38 -14.27
C PRO A 180 -24.27 12.59 -13.22
N VAL A 181 -23.01 12.69 -13.64
CA VAL A 181 -21.88 12.83 -12.72
C VAL A 181 -20.80 13.72 -13.28
N SER A 182 -20.22 14.55 -12.41
CA SER A 182 -19.04 15.38 -12.65
C SER A 182 -17.99 15.01 -11.63
N ILE A 183 -16.79 14.65 -12.08
CA ILE A 183 -15.66 14.24 -11.25
C ILE A 183 -14.45 15.05 -11.65
N GLN A 184 -13.79 15.65 -10.66
CA GLN A 184 -12.47 16.26 -10.79
C GLN A 184 -11.56 15.60 -9.76
N ASP A 185 -10.53 14.91 -10.21
CA ASP A 185 -9.80 13.99 -9.34
C ASP A 185 -8.30 13.99 -9.60
N LYS A 186 -7.54 13.86 -8.51
CA LYS A 186 -6.08 13.79 -8.52
C LYS A 186 -5.58 13.22 -7.20
N PRO A 187 -4.41 12.55 -7.18
CA PRO A 187 -3.84 12.06 -5.94
C PRO A 187 -3.32 13.21 -5.06
N LEU A 188 -3.45 13.07 -3.73
CA LEU A 188 -2.78 13.92 -2.75
C LEU A 188 -1.27 13.74 -2.77
N TYR A 189 -0.80 12.50 -2.98
CA TYR A 189 0.61 12.15 -2.96
C TYR A 189 1.06 11.38 -4.21
N PRO A 190 2.26 11.66 -4.74
CA PRO A 190 2.79 10.99 -5.94
C PRO A 190 3.33 9.58 -5.68
N VAL A 191 3.57 9.18 -4.42
CA VAL A 191 4.02 7.83 -4.04
C VAL A 191 2.91 7.12 -3.27
N ARG A 192 2.28 6.13 -3.91
CA ARG A 192 1.16 5.38 -3.33
C ARG A 192 1.42 3.91 -3.59
N GLY A 193 1.94 3.19 -2.60
CA GLY A 193 2.48 1.87 -2.89
C GLY A 193 2.23 0.78 -1.88
N ILE A 194 2.63 -0.40 -2.31
CA ILE A 194 2.81 -1.60 -1.51
C ILE A 194 4.25 -2.09 -1.73
N MET A 195 4.82 -2.76 -0.73
CA MET A 195 6.04 -3.53 -0.93
C MET A 195 5.72 -5.01 -0.93
N ILE A 196 6.30 -5.75 -1.89
CA ILE A 196 6.36 -7.20 -1.86
C ILE A 196 7.78 -7.65 -1.57
N ASP A 197 7.94 -8.59 -0.67
CA ASP A 197 9.19 -9.28 -0.39
C ASP A 197 9.18 -10.65 -1.08
N THR A 198 10.17 -10.87 -1.94
CA THR A 198 10.42 -12.16 -2.60
C THR A 198 11.75 -12.78 -2.19
N GLY A 199 12.45 -12.17 -1.23
CA GLY A 199 13.71 -12.67 -0.69
C GLY A 199 13.49 -13.75 0.38
N ARG A 200 12.45 -13.63 1.22
CA ARG A 200 12.15 -14.58 2.31
C ARG A 200 11.28 -15.76 1.87
N ASN A 201 10.41 -15.57 0.88
CA ASN A 201 9.66 -16.62 0.21
C ASN A 201 9.34 -16.19 -1.22
N TYR A 202 9.35 -17.14 -2.16
CA TYR A 202 9.09 -16.84 -3.56
C TYR A 202 7.61 -16.49 -3.81
N ILE A 203 7.37 -15.48 -4.65
CA ILE A 203 6.03 -15.09 -5.14
C ILE A 203 6.02 -15.20 -6.66
N SER A 204 5.12 -16.02 -7.22
CA SER A 204 5.07 -16.24 -8.65
C SER A 204 4.66 -15.00 -9.43
N LYS A 205 5.12 -14.92 -10.68
CA LYS A 205 4.68 -13.90 -11.66
C LYS A 205 3.16 -13.73 -11.67
N LYS A 206 2.40 -14.82 -11.62
CA LYS A 206 0.93 -14.80 -11.61
C LYS A 206 0.39 -14.03 -10.40
N LYS A 207 0.95 -14.25 -9.22
CA LYS A 207 0.52 -13.56 -8.00
C LYS A 207 0.98 -12.11 -7.95
N ILE A 208 2.14 -11.79 -8.53
CA ILE A 208 2.57 -10.40 -8.73
C ILE A 208 1.59 -9.66 -9.65
N PHE A 209 1.18 -10.27 -10.78
CA PHE A 209 0.16 -9.70 -11.66
C PHE A 209 -1.16 -9.41 -10.92
N GLU A 210 -1.63 -10.36 -10.11
CA GLU A 210 -2.83 -10.18 -9.28
C GLU A 210 -2.68 -8.99 -8.31
N GLN A 211 -1.48 -8.74 -7.76
CA GLN A 211 -1.26 -7.59 -6.88
C GLN A 211 -1.31 -6.27 -7.68
N VAL A 212 -0.71 -6.25 -8.86
CA VAL A 212 -0.78 -5.10 -9.79
C VAL A 212 -2.22 -4.82 -10.22
N ASP A 213 -3.05 -5.83 -10.42
CA ASP A 213 -4.48 -5.66 -10.70
C ASP A 213 -5.20 -4.98 -9.53
N GLY A 214 -4.99 -5.44 -8.29
CA GLY A 214 -5.52 -4.78 -7.09
C GLY A 214 -5.04 -3.33 -6.93
N MET A 215 -3.77 -3.06 -7.24
CA MET A 215 -3.19 -1.73 -7.23
C MET A 215 -3.86 -0.81 -8.25
N SER A 216 -4.07 -1.29 -9.48
CA SER A 216 -4.71 -0.54 -10.56
C SER A 216 -6.15 -0.14 -10.19
N LEU A 217 -6.93 -1.08 -9.65
CA LEU A 217 -8.31 -0.84 -9.22
C LEU A 217 -8.40 0.17 -8.07
N SER A 218 -7.36 0.27 -7.24
CA SER A 218 -7.28 1.17 -6.09
C SER A 218 -6.42 2.43 -6.34
N LYS A 219 -5.89 2.61 -7.56
CA LYS A 219 -5.01 3.73 -7.95
C LYS A 219 -3.68 3.85 -7.18
N LEU A 220 -3.20 2.75 -6.60
CA LEU A 220 -1.80 2.65 -6.14
C LEU A 220 -0.88 2.59 -7.37
N ASN A 221 0.22 3.32 -7.34
CA ASN A 221 1.11 3.53 -8.48
C ASN A 221 2.56 3.08 -8.27
N VAL A 222 2.91 2.56 -7.09
CA VAL A 222 4.27 2.08 -6.79
C VAL A 222 4.23 0.66 -6.23
N LEU A 223 4.83 -0.27 -6.97
CA LEU A 223 5.20 -1.58 -6.45
C LEU A 223 6.67 -1.49 -6.06
N HIS A 224 6.93 -1.37 -4.77
CA HIS A 224 8.27 -1.54 -4.21
C HIS A 224 8.55 -3.03 -4.17
N TRP A 225 9.52 -3.50 -4.95
CA TRP A 225 9.84 -4.92 -5.02
C TRP A 225 11.15 -5.20 -4.31
N HIS A 226 11.05 -5.69 -3.07
CA HIS A 226 12.14 -6.26 -2.30
C HIS A 226 12.50 -7.63 -2.87
N LEU A 227 13.47 -7.64 -3.78
CA LEU A 227 13.71 -8.76 -4.70
C LEU A 227 14.47 -9.91 -4.03
N VAL A 228 15.43 -9.58 -3.17
CA VAL A 228 16.42 -10.49 -2.59
C VAL A 228 16.64 -10.16 -1.13
N ASP A 229 17.05 -11.15 -0.34
CA ASP A 229 17.47 -10.97 1.05
C ASP A 229 18.48 -12.06 1.43
N SER A 230 18.88 -12.10 2.70
CA SER A 230 19.77 -13.09 3.30
C SER A 230 19.33 -14.54 3.09
N GLN A 231 18.02 -14.81 2.92
CA GLN A 231 17.47 -16.16 2.79
C GLN A 231 17.54 -16.71 1.36
N SER A 232 17.34 -15.91 0.32
CA SER A 232 17.40 -16.39 -1.06
C SER A 232 17.79 -15.33 -2.09
N TRP A 233 18.35 -15.81 -3.20
CA TRP A 233 18.59 -15.02 -4.40
C TRP A 233 17.86 -15.64 -5.59
N ALA A 234 16.66 -15.12 -5.88
CA ALA A 234 15.78 -15.64 -6.93
C ALA A 234 15.88 -14.89 -8.26
N VAL A 235 16.83 -13.97 -8.45
CA VAL A 235 16.87 -13.08 -9.62
C VAL A 235 18.02 -13.43 -10.54
N GLU A 236 17.74 -13.63 -11.84
CA GLU A 236 18.79 -13.86 -12.83
C GLU A 236 19.66 -12.60 -13.02
N ILE A 237 20.96 -12.73 -12.75
CA ILE A 237 21.99 -11.75 -13.10
C ILE A 237 22.90 -12.40 -14.14
N ALA A 238 22.84 -11.95 -15.39
CA ALA A 238 23.63 -12.45 -16.50
C ALA A 238 25.13 -12.30 -16.26
N ALA A 239 25.56 -11.24 -15.56
CA ALA A 239 26.95 -11.08 -15.15
C ALA A 239 27.42 -12.14 -14.12
N PHE A 240 26.49 -12.75 -13.39
CA PHE A 240 26.72 -13.67 -12.27
C PHE A 240 25.62 -14.76 -12.20
N PRO A 241 25.54 -15.68 -13.18
CA PRO A 241 24.45 -16.67 -13.24
C PRO A 241 24.36 -17.57 -12.01
N GLU A 242 25.50 -17.84 -11.37
CA GLU A 242 25.65 -18.66 -10.18
C GLU A 242 24.93 -18.09 -8.94
N MET A 243 24.55 -16.81 -8.91
CA MET A 243 23.77 -16.27 -7.78
C MET A 243 22.44 -17.00 -7.58
N THR A 244 21.83 -17.47 -8.67
CA THR A 244 20.56 -18.22 -8.61
C THR A 244 20.70 -19.65 -8.08
N GLU A 245 21.92 -20.11 -7.80
CA GLU A 245 22.14 -21.37 -7.08
C GLU A 245 21.61 -21.30 -5.63
N ASP A 246 21.44 -20.09 -5.07
CA ASP A 246 20.77 -19.84 -3.79
C ASP A 246 19.28 -19.42 -3.93
N ALA A 247 18.65 -19.69 -5.07
CA ALA A 247 17.19 -19.68 -5.15
C ALA A 247 16.62 -20.90 -4.40
N TYR A 248 15.35 -20.83 -3.96
CA TYR A 248 14.71 -21.96 -3.26
C TYR A 248 14.58 -23.21 -4.14
N SER A 249 14.38 -23.03 -5.44
CA SER A 249 14.46 -24.10 -6.44
C SER A 249 14.66 -23.52 -7.84
N ALA A 250 15.00 -24.38 -8.80
CA ALA A 250 15.14 -23.99 -10.20
C ALA A 250 13.84 -23.44 -10.84
N ASN A 251 12.67 -23.67 -10.23
CA ASN A 251 11.38 -23.13 -10.70
C ASN A 251 10.99 -21.82 -10.00
N GLU A 252 11.77 -21.39 -9.02
CA GLU A 252 11.53 -20.21 -8.19
C GLU A 252 12.60 -19.16 -8.48
N VAL A 253 12.79 -18.90 -9.79
CA VAL A 253 13.74 -17.92 -10.33
C VAL A 253 13.00 -16.99 -11.29
N PHE A 254 13.23 -15.69 -11.12
CA PHE A 254 12.83 -14.65 -12.05
C PHE A 254 13.89 -14.49 -13.13
N SER A 255 13.63 -15.05 -14.31
CA SER A 255 14.46 -14.77 -15.49
C SER A 255 14.35 -13.30 -15.90
N GLN A 256 15.33 -12.79 -16.65
CA GLN A 256 15.27 -11.40 -17.14
C GLN A 256 14.00 -11.12 -17.96
N ASP A 257 13.52 -12.10 -18.74
CA ASP A 257 12.28 -11.96 -19.51
C ASP A 257 11.06 -11.90 -18.60
N THR A 258 11.03 -12.69 -17.53
CA THR A 258 9.99 -12.63 -16.50
C THR A 258 9.96 -11.25 -15.83
N LEU A 259 11.12 -10.68 -15.50
CA LEU A 259 11.21 -9.33 -14.93
C LEU A 259 10.64 -8.27 -15.90
N LYS A 260 11.02 -8.32 -17.18
CA LYS A 260 10.53 -7.39 -18.22
C LYS A 260 9.02 -7.53 -18.45
N GLU A 261 8.48 -8.76 -18.40
CA GLU A 261 7.05 -9.00 -18.49
C GLU A 261 6.30 -8.38 -17.31
N ILE A 262 6.82 -8.51 -16.09
CA ILE A 262 6.23 -7.90 -14.89
C ILE A 262 6.26 -6.38 -14.96
N VAL A 263 7.40 -5.80 -15.34
CA VAL A 263 7.53 -4.35 -15.58
C VAL A 263 6.51 -3.87 -16.61
N SER A 264 6.36 -4.59 -17.73
CA SER A 264 5.42 -4.21 -18.80
C SER A 264 3.96 -4.33 -18.34
N TYR A 265 3.62 -5.38 -17.58
CA TYR A 265 2.29 -5.58 -17.04
C TYR A 265 1.88 -4.48 -16.05
N ALA A 266 2.83 -4.04 -15.22
CA ALA A 266 2.66 -2.92 -14.29
C ALA A 266 2.51 -1.59 -15.02
N ALA A 267 3.38 -1.31 -16.01
CA ALA A 267 3.33 -0.08 -16.80
C ALA A 267 2.00 0.07 -17.56
N ALA A 268 1.44 -1.03 -18.08
CA ALA A 268 0.14 -1.04 -18.74
C ALA A 268 -1.04 -0.64 -17.83
N ARG A 269 -0.81 -0.55 -16.51
CA ARG A 269 -1.76 -0.16 -15.47
C ARG A 269 -1.36 1.10 -14.72
N GLY A 270 -0.34 1.82 -15.19
CA GLY A 270 0.17 3.02 -14.52
C GLY A 270 0.89 2.72 -13.19
N VAL A 271 1.39 1.48 -13.02
CA VAL A 271 2.15 1.08 -11.83
C VAL A 271 3.64 1.10 -12.14
N ARG A 272 4.38 1.92 -11.41
CA ARG A 272 5.84 1.97 -11.39
C ARG A 272 6.36 0.82 -10.53
N ILE A 273 7.49 0.22 -10.93
CA ILE A 273 8.21 -0.74 -10.09
C ILE A 273 9.51 -0.10 -9.64
N ILE A 274 9.66 0.06 -8.32
CA ILE A 274 10.91 0.46 -7.69
C ILE A 274 11.58 -0.82 -7.19
N PRO A 275 12.62 -1.33 -7.87
CA PRO A 275 13.34 -2.50 -7.40
C PRO A 275 14.16 -2.17 -6.15
N GLU A 276 14.31 -3.15 -5.27
CA GLU A 276 15.21 -3.11 -4.15
C GLU A 276 16.17 -4.30 -4.19
N ILE A 277 17.45 -3.99 -4.04
CA ILE A 277 18.49 -4.95 -3.64
C ILE A 277 19.05 -4.42 -2.34
N ASP A 278 18.71 -5.06 -1.22
CA ASP A 278 19.07 -4.56 0.11
C ASP A 278 20.57 -4.71 0.36
N MET A 279 21.23 -3.61 0.73
CA MET A 279 22.66 -3.55 0.98
C MET A 279 22.99 -2.45 2.02
N PRO A 280 24.00 -2.64 2.88
CA PRO A 280 24.87 -3.82 3.01
C PRO A 280 24.35 -4.84 4.03
N GLY A 281 23.19 -4.58 4.64
CA GLY A 281 22.44 -5.52 5.46
C GLY A 281 21.87 -6.65 4.61
N HIS A 282 21.19 -7.60 5.24
CA HIS A 282 20.35 -8.58 4.53
C HIS A 282 21.06 -9.30 3.36
N ALA A 283 22.36 -9.59 3.50
CA ALA A 283 23.20 -10.09 2.42
C ALA A 283 23.89 -11.39 2.81
N SER A 284 23.48 -12.50 2.18
CA SER A 284 24.13 -13.81 2.30
C SER A 284 23.96 -14.60 1.01
N SER A 285 22.73 -15.04 0.72
CA SER A 285 22.36 -15.77 -0.49
C SER A 285 22.67 -14.98 -1.76
N GLY A 286 23.10 -15.67 -2.81
CA GLY A 286 23.55 -15.12 -4.08
C GLY A 286 24.96 -14.54 -4.01
N TRP A 287 25.21 -13.62 -3.08
CA TRP A 287 26.52 -12.99 -2.90
C TRP A 287 27.63 -14.00 -2.59
N LYS A 288 27.34 -15.02 -1.77
CA LYS A 288 28.33 -16.03 -1.37
C LYS A 288 28.78 -16.91 -2.54
N GLN A 289 27.94 -17.06 -3.56
CA GLN A 289 28.28 -17.82 -4.77
C GLN A 289 29.33 -17.11 -5.61
N ILE A 290 29.46 -15.78 -5.47
CA ILE A 290 30.42 -14.98 -6.22
C ILE A 290 31.77 -14.93 -5.52
N ASP A 291 31.76 -14.53 -4.25
CA ASP A 291 32.98 -14.44 -3.46
C ASP A 291 32.63 -14.35 -1.98
N GLU A 292 32.76 -15.45 -1.23
CA GLU A 292 32.51 -15.46 0.22
C GLU A 292 33.31 -14.38 1.00
N SER A 293 34.44 -13.89 0.47
CA SER A 293 35.22 -12.84 1.14
C SER A 293 34.54 -11.47 1.14
N ILE A 294 33.50 -11.26 0.34
CA ILE A 294 32.71 -10.01 0.35
C ILE A 294 31.60 -10.04 1.41
N LEU A 295 31.54 -11.09 2.23
CA LEU A 295 30.51 -11.29 3.24
C LEU A 295 31.13 -11.45 4.63
N THR A 296 30.30 -11.23 5.64
CA THR A 296 30.63 -11.47 7.04
C THR A 296 29.45 -12.12 7.75
N CYS A 297 29.75 -12.95 8.75
CA CYS A 297 28.82 -13.66 9.64
C CYS A 297 27.78 -14.62 9.02
N THR A 298 27.90 -14.99 7.75
CA THR A 298 26.97 -15.92 7.06
C THR A 298 26.83 -17.28 7.76
N ASP A 299 27.95 -17.82 8.27
CA ASP A 299 27.98 -19.08 9.02
C ASP A 299 27.87 -18.91 10.54
N SER A 300 27.55 -17.69 11.00
CA SER A 300 27.37 -17.43 12.42
C SER A 300 26.05 -18.01 12.92
N TRP A 301 26.00 -18.35 14.21
CA TRP A 301 24.72 -18.48 14.87
C TRP A 301 24.16 -17.07 15.13
N TRP A 302 22.94 -16.79 14.65
CA TRP A 302 22.30 -15.48 14.80
C TRP A 302 22.12 -15.02 16.26
N SER A 303 22.12 -15.97 17.20
CA SER A 303 22.40 -15.79 18.63
C SER A 303 21.47 -14.87 19.42
N ASN A 304 20.18 -14.79 19.08
CA ASN A 304 19.20 -14.09 19.92
C ASN A 304 18.86 -14.82 21.23
N ASP A 305 19.16 -16.12 21.35
CA ASP A 305 19.13 -16.87 22.61
C ASP A 305 20.25 -16.43 23.58
N VAL A 306 21.36 -15.90 23.05
CA VAL A 306 22.43 -15.24 23.81
C VAL A 306 22.61 -13.81 23.30
N TRP A 307 21.66 -12.94 23.66
CA TRP A 307 21.52 -11.59 23.11
C TRP A 307 22.81 -10.77 22.97
N PRO A 308 23.79 -10.76 23.90
CA PRO A 308 25.04 -10.00 23.71
C PRO A 308 25.87 -10.42 22.50
N LEU A 309 25.67 -11.64 21.98
CA LEU A 309 26.38 -12.23 20.85
C LEU A 309 25.56 -12.21 19.55
N HIS A 310 24.34 -11.65 19.54
CA HIS A 310 23.49 -11.68 18.35
C HIS A 310 24.18 -11.05 17.15
N THR A 311 24.01 -11.64 15.96
CA THR A 311 24.58 -11.13 14.70
C THR A 311 23.53 -10.63 13.72
N ALA A 312 22.25 -10.90 13.96
CA ALA A 312 21.13 -10.44 13.15
C ALA A 312 19.84 -10.39 13.99
N VAL A 313 18.86 -9.57 13.59
CA VAL A 313 17.52 -9.57 14.22
C VAL A 313 16.74 -10.85 13.92
N GLN A 314 17.04 -11.51 12.80
CA GLN A 314 16.37 -12.72 12.36
C GLN A 314 17.33 -13.69 11.67
N PRO A 315 17.07 -15.02 11.70
CA PRO A 315 17.74 -15.92 10.79
C PRO A 315 17.26 -15.63 9.35
N ASN A 316 18.11 -15.65 8.33
CA ASN A 316 19.50 -16.09 8.23
C ASN A 316 20.49 -14.91 8.41
N PRO A 317 21.59 -15.02 9.19
CA PRO A 317 22.52 -13.89 9.32
C PRO A 317 23.36 -13.69 8.06
N GLY A 318 23.83 -12.46 7.86
CA GLY A 318 24.78 -12.12 6.80
C GLY A 318 24.77 -10.63 6.46
N GLN A 319 25.95 -10.08 6.25
CA GLN A 319 26.14 -8.71 5.74
C GLN A 319 27.28 -8.67 4.73
N LEU A 320 27.25 -7.68 3.83
CA LEU A 320 28.40 -7.38 2.99
C LEU A 320 29.57 -6.87 3.85
N ASP A 321 30.78 -7.36 3.59
CA ASP A 321 32.00 -6.78 4.14
C ASP A 321 32.28 -5.43 3.46
N ILE A 322 31.94 -4.36 4.17
CA ILE A 322 32.03 -2.97 3.70
C ILE A 322 33.48 -2.56 3.39
N LEU A 323 34.49 -3.13 4.04
CA LEU A 323 35.88 -2.71 3.86
C LEU A 323 36.58 -3.48 2.74
N ASN A 324 35.98 -4.57 2.24
CA ASN A 324 36.51 -5.30 1.10
C ASN A 324 36.23 -4.54 -0.21
N ASN A 325 37.30 -4.21 -0.95
CA ASN A 325 37.17 -3.49 -2.23
C ASN A 325 36.37 -4.28 -3.29
N LYS A 326 36.40 -5.61 -3.27
CA LYS A 326 35.64 -6.46 -4.21
C LYS A 326 34.14 -6.32 -4.02
N THR A 327 33.66 -6.01 -2.82
CA THR A 327 32.25 -5.75 -2.52
C THR A 327 31.68 -4.72 -3.49
N TYR A 328 32.41 -3.63 -3.75
CA TYR A 328 31.96 -2.56 -4.64
C TYR A 328 32.03 -2.92 -6.13
N GLU A 329 32.92 -3.84 -6.51
CA GLU A 329 32.95 -4.36 -7.88
C GLU A 329 31.72 -5.22 -8.17
N VAL A 330 31.42 -6.15 -7.27
CA VAL A 330 30.31 -7.11 -7.42
C VAL A 330 28.97 -6.39 -7.33
N THR A 331 28.75 -5.59 -6.26
CA THR A 331 27.51 -4.82 -6.08
C THR A 331 27.29 -3.81 -7.21
N GLY A 332 28.35 -3.18 -7.72
CA GLY A 332 28.27 -2.26 -8.86
C GLY A 332 27.79 -2.95 -10.15
N LYS A 333 28.26 -4.17 -10.43
CA LYS A 333 27.83 -4.96 -11.59
C LYS A 333 26.37 -5.41 -11.47
N VAL A 334 25.97 -5.92 -10.29
CA VAL A 334 24.57 -6.27 -10.01
C VAL A 334 23.65 -5.07 -10.18
N TYR A 335 23.98 -3.94 -9.53
CA TYR A 335 23.19 -2.72 -9.62
C TYR A 335 23.06 -2.24 -11.07
N LYS A 336 24.17 -2.23 -11.84
CA LYS A 336 24.15 -1.81 -13.25
C LYS A 336 23.16 -2.62 -14.08
N GLU A 337 23.17 -3.94 -13.90
CA GLU A 337 22.31 -4.84 -14.66
C GLU A 337 20.84 -4.66 -14.28
N MET A 338 20.54 -4.62 -12.98
CA MET A 338 19.18 -4.39 -12.48
C MET A 338 18.64 -3.02 -12.89
N ALA A 339 19.45 -1.96 -12.80
CA ALA A 339 19.05 -0.61 -13.22
C ALA A 339 18.73 -0.52 -14.73
N ALA A 340 19.25 -1.44 -15.56
CA ALA A 340 18.93 -1.51 -16.99
C ALA A 340 17.61 -2.25 -17.29
N ILE A 341 17.20 -3.17 -16.42
CA ILE A 341 15.93 -3.90 -16.54
C ILE A 341 14.75 -3.05 -16.05
N PHE A 342 14.96 -2.29 -14.97
CA PHE A 342 13.92 -1.49 -14.34
C PHE A 342 13.94 -0.03 -14.83
N PRO A 343 12.90 0.43 -15.57
CA PRO A 343 12.89 1.73 -16.22
C PRO A 343 12.59 2.90 -15.27
N ASP A 344 12.11 2.64 -14.05
CA ASP A 344 11.84 3.70 -13.08
C ASP A 344 13.12 4.45 -12.71
N ASN A 345 13.04 5.77 -12.58
CA ASN A 345 14.19 6.59 -12.22
C ASN A 345 14.61 6.40 -10.75
N TRP A 346 13.81 5.75 -9.92
CA TRP A 346 14.15 5.43 -8.54
C TRP A 346 14.63 3.99 -8.41
N PHE A 347 15.58 3.77 -7.49
CA PHE A 347 16.10 2.45 -7.14
C PHE A 347 16.31 2.40 -5.63
N HIS A 348 15.75 1.41 -4.95
CA HIS A 348 15.94 1.24 -3.51
C HIS A 348 17.23 0.44 -3.28
N ILE A 349 18.12 0.94 -2.44
CA ILE A 349 19.40 0.28 -2.14
C ILE A 349 19.46 -0.25 -0.69
N GLY A 350 18.31 -0.27 -0.02
CA GLY A 350 18.13 -0.86 1.30
C GLY A 350 18.78 -0.04 2.41
N GLY A 351 19.55 -0.72 3.25
CA GLY A 351 20.36 -0.11 4.29
C GLY A 351 19.73 -0.11 5.68
N ASP A 352 18.85 -1.06 5.96
CA ASP A 352 18.33 -1.32 7.29
C ASP A 352 19.22 -2.28 8.08
N GLU A 353 19.04 -2.25 9.41
CA GLU A 353 19.45 -3.31 10.35
C GLU A 353 20.89 -3.83 10.19
N LEU A 354 21.89 -2.94 10.28
CA LEU A 354 23.30 -3.37 10.41
C LEU A 354 23.66 -3.75 11.85
N PHE A 355 24.46 -4.80 12.01
CA PHE A 355 24.90 -5.33 13.30
C PHE A 355 26.42 -5.29 13.46
N LEU A 356 26.87 -4.70 14.57
CA LEU A 356 28.29 -4.67 14.93
C LEU A 356 28.89 -6.07 15.06
N ASN A 357 28.18 -6.97 15.76
CA ASN A 357 28.66 -8.33 16.01
C ASN A 357 28.81 -9.17 14.74
N CYS A 358 27.99 -8.94 13.71
CA CYS A 358 28.18 -9.57 12.42
C CYS A 358 29.53 -9.18 11.80
N ASN A 359 29.92 -7.91 11.96
CA ASN A 359 31.18 -7.40 11.42
C ASN A 359 32.42 -7.91 12.20
N ASN A 360 32.28 -8.45 13.41
CA ASN A 360 33.39 -9.08 14.14
C ASN A 360 33.92 -10.36 13.47
N PHE A 361 33.20 -10.91 12.50
CA PHE A 361 33.67 -12.04 11.70
C PHE A 361 34.58 -11.61 10.53
N SER A 362 34.65 -10.31 10.22
CA SER A 362 35.60 -9.75 9.25
C SER A 362 36.87 -9.26 9.94
N SER A 363 38.02 -9.79 9.50
CA SER A 363 39.32 -9.32 9.99
C SER A 363 39.60 -7.84 9.64
N LEU A 364 39.02 -7.32 8.56
CA LEU A 364 39.14 -5.92 8.16
C LEU A 364 38.34 -5.03 9.12
N ALA A 365 37.10 -5.42 9.43
CA ALA A 365 36.26 -4.67 10.34
C ALA A 365 36.79 -4.70 11.78
N VAL A 366 37.32 -5.84 12.25
CA VAL A 366 38.01 -5.90 13.56
C VAL A 366 39.16 -4.91 13.63
N GLN A 367 40.05 -4.87 12.62
CA GLN A 367 41.13 -3.88 12.56
C GLN A 367 40.63 -2.43 12.52
N PHE A 368 39.52 -2.21 11.83
CA PHE A 368 38.87 -0.90 11.75
C PHE A 368 38.37 -0.45 13.13
N PHE A 369 37.68 -1.31 13.87
CA PHE A 369 37.20 -1.00 15.22
C PHE A 369 38.34 -0.88 16.25
N ASP A 370 39.38 -1.72 16.16
CA ASP A 370 40.58 -1.62 17.00
C ASP A 370 41.32 -0.28 16.82
N SER A 371 41.14 0.39 15.68
CA SER A 371 41.65 1.75 15.44
C SER A 371 40.85 2.86 16.12
N GLY A 372 39.80 2.51 16.88
CA GLY A 372 38.92 3.43 17.59
C GLY A 372 37.73 3.94 16.78
N LYS A 373 37.48 3.35 15.59
CA LYS A 373 36.32 3.67 14.76
C LYS A 373 35.07 2.94 15.24
N THR A 374 33.91 3.51 14.94
CA THR A 374 32.61 3.00 15.36
C THR A 374 31.86 2.32 14.21
N MET A 375 30.75 1.66 14.55
CA MET A 375 29.87 1.09 13.53
C MET A 375 29.25 2.15 12.61
N GLY A 376 28.97 3.35 13.14
CA GLY A 376 28.51 4.48 12.34
C GLY A 376 29.60 5.02 11.39
N ASP A 377 30.89 4.93 11.75
CA ASP A 377 31.98 5.25 10.82
C ASP A 377 32.10 4.22 9.69
N LEU A 378 31.84 2.95 10.00
CA LEU A 378 31.80 1.88 9.00
C LEU A 378 30.61 2.07 8.05
N TYR A 379 29.44 2.43 8.58
CA TYR A 379 28.29 2.75 7.74
C TYR A 379 28.54 4.01 6.89
N GLN A 380 29.18 5.05 7.45
CA GLN A 380 29.58 6.21 6.64
C GLN A 380 30.55 5.82 5.52
N TYR A 381 31.50 4.91 5.78
CA TYR A 381 32.39 4.40 4.74
C TYR A 381 31.63 3.70 3.61
N TRP A 382 30.58 2.92 3.94
CA TRP A 382 29.68 2.36 2.94
C TRP A 382 29.00 3.45 2.12
N VAL A 383 28.39 4.45 2.77
CA VAL A 383 27.72 5.60 2.11
C VAL A 383 28.69 6.30 1.13
N ASP A 384 29.90 6.63 1.59
CA ASP A 384 30.90 7.38 0.83
C ASP A 384 31.45 6.60 -0.37
N ARG A 385 31.38 5.26 -0.34
CA ARG A 385 31.89 4.38 -1.41
C ARG A 385 30.79 3.89 -2.34
N ALA A 386 29.68 3.40 -1.79
CA ALA A 386 28.61 2.75 -2.53
C ALA A 386 27.83 3.76 -3.37
N ILE A 387 27.44 4.92 -2.81
CA ILE A 387 26.61 5.90 -3.53
C ILE A 387 27.32 6.45 -4.77
N PRO A 388 28.58 6.93 -4.71
CA PRO A 388 29.29 7.36 -5.92
C PRO A 388 29.51 6.22 -6.91
N ASN A 389 29.80 5.00 -6.42
CA ASN A 389 29.97 3.83 -7.27
C ASN A 389 28.70 3.51 -8.05
N PHE A 390 27.54 3.42 -7.39
CA PHE A 390 26.25 3.17 -8.05
C PHE A 390 25.87 4.29 -9.01
N ARG A 391 26.04 5.56 -8.63
CA ARG A 391 25.80 6.71 -9.53
C ARG A 391 26.65 6.65 -10.80
N ALA A 392 27.87 6.11 -10.72
CA ALA A 392 28.73 5.94 -11.89
C ALA A 392 28.23 4.84 -12.85
N GLN A 393 27.40 3.89 -12.38
CA GLN A 393 26.84 2.83 -13.21
C GLN A 393 25.55 3.24 -13.92
N ALA A 394 24.65 3.93 -13.21
CA ALA A 394 23.37 4.40 -13.73
C ALA A 394 22.85 5.61 -12.95
N ASN A 395 22.25 6.56 -13.68
CA ASN A 395 21.67 7.77 -13.11
C ASN A 395 20.26 7.50 -12.55
N LYS A 396 20.19 6.99 -11.31
CA LYS A 396 18.95 6.77 -10.56
C LYS A 396 18.93 7.64 -9.31
N THR A 397 17.73 7.99 -8.84
CA THR A 397 17.50 8.53 -7.49
C THR A 397 17.43 7.37 -6.52
N PHE A 398 18.20 7.41 -5.44
CA PHE A 398 18.18 6.33 -4.46
C PHE A 398 17.11 6.53 -3.39
N VAL A 399 16.52 5.41 -3.00
CA VAL A 399 15.73 5.28 -1.77
C VAL A 399 16.52 4.39 -0.81
N MET A 400 16.52 4.74 0.47
CA MET A 400 17.12 3.96 1.54
C MET A 400 16.17 3.89 2.74
N TRP A 401 16.26 2.81 3.51
CA TRP A 401 15.64 2.77 4.82
C TRP A 401 16.27 3.80 5.75
N GLU A 402 15.47 4.34 6.68
CA GLU A 402 15.89 5.45 7.55
C GLU A 402 17.07 5.13 8.49
N ASP A 403 17.36 3.85 8.72
CA ASP A 403 18.41 3.36 9.62
C ASP A 403 19.77 3.97 9.35
N VAL A 404 20.12 4.19 8.08
CA VAL A 404 21.34 4.88 7.66
C VAL A 404 21.54 6.20 8.37
N ARG A 405 20.45 6.88 8.72
CA ARG A 405 20.46 8.19 9.34
C ARG A 405 20.00 8.19 10.79
N LEU A 406 19.00 7.38 11.15
CA LEU A 406 18.31 7.46 12.42
C LEU A 406 18.47 6.26 13.34
N SER A 407 19.10 5.16 12.90
CA SER A 407 19.33 4.01 13.76
C SER A 407 20.14 4.41 14.99
N ALA A 408 19.59 4.17 16.18
CA ALA A 408 20.27 4.49 17.44
C ALA A 408 21.57 3.69 17.63
N ALA A 409 21.69 2.53 16.97
CA ALA A 409 22.84 1.64 17.11
C ALA A 409 23.95 1.93 16.09
N VAL A 410 23.59 2.25 14.85
CA VAL A 410 24.54 2.19 13.72
C VAL A 410 24.45 3.36 12.73
N ALA A 411 23.63 4.39 12.98
CA ALA A 411 23.49 5.52 12.06
C ALA A 411 24.86 6.08 11.61
N ALA A 412 24.96 6.39 10.32
CA ALA A 412 26.18 6.91 9.72
C ALA A 412 26.61 8.22 10.41
N THR A 413 27.91 8.34 10.71
CA THR A 413 28.45 9.46 11.50
C THR A 413 28.57 10.77 10.72
N GLY A 414 28.57 10.70 9.39
CA GLY A 414 28.76 11.84 8.49
C GLY A 414 27.49 12.24 7.75
N GLU A 415 27.67 12.84 6.58
CA GLU A 415 26.57 13.30 5.74
C GLU A 415 26.02 12.15 4.89
N VAL A 416 24.70 11.94 4.99
CA VAL A 416 23.94 11.14 4.02
C VAL A 416 23.35 12.11 2.98
N PRO A 417 23.61 11.95 1.66
CA PRO A 417 23.19 12.92 0.65
C PRO A 417 21.68 13.22 0.68
N LYS A 418 21.32 14.51 0.66
CA LYS A 418 19.92 14.98 0.78
C LYS A 418 19.01 14.64 -0.40
N ASP A 419 19.59 14.25 -1.54
CA ASP A 419 18.82 13.79 -2.70
C ASP A 419 18.31 12.35 -2.54
N ILE A 420 18.88 11.56 -1.62
CA ILE A 420 18.37 10.25 -1.22
C ILE A 420 17.05 10.41 -0.50
N ILE A 421 16.10 9.56 -0.85
CA ILE A 421 14.77 9.51 -0.27
C ILE A 421 14.79 8.52 0.88
N MET A 422 14.27 8.92 2.02
CA MET A 422 14.26 8.10 3.24
C MET A 422 12.91 7.40 3.38
N GLN A 423 12.92 6.08 3.50
CA GLN A 423 11.73 5.30 3.82
C GLN A 423 11.67 5.09 5.33
N ALA A 424 10.72 5.75 5.98
CA ALA A 424 10.59 5.81 7.44
C ALA A 424 9.66 4.72 7.95
N TRP A 425 10.16 3.82 8.81
CA TRP A 425 9.40 2.65 9.26
C TRP A 425 9.31 2.51 10.78
N ASN A 426 10.18 3.15 11.56
CA ASN A 426 10.14 3.15 13.01
C ASN A 426 9.57 4.46 13.59
N ASN A 427 9.06 4.37 14.82
CA ASN A 427 8.66 5.50 15.66
C ASN A 427 7.65 6.51 15.05
N GLY A 428 7.02 6.18 13.93
CA GLY A 428 5.93 6.93 13.34
C GLY A 428 6.26 8.40 13.08
N LEU A 429 5.42 9.30 13.62
CA LEU A 429 5.54 10.74 13.43
C LEU A 429 6.89 11.33 13.91
N ASP A 430 7.53 10.70 14.89
CA ASP A 430 8.81 11.18 15.42
C ASP A 430 9.92 11.10 14.37
N HIS A 431 10.09 9.95 13.74
CA HIS A 431 11.11 9.79 12.69
C HIS A 431 10.75 10.55 11.42
N ILE A 432 9.48 10.54 11.01
CA ILE A 432 9.02 11.36 9.87
C ILE A 432 9.37 12.84 10.11
N SER A 433 9.09 13.37 11.31
CA SER A 433 9.40 14.75 11.67
C SER A 433 10.90 15.02 11.65
N LYS A 434 11.73 14.13 12.23
CA LYS A 434 13.20 14.26 12.25
C LYS A 434 13.78 14.29 10.83
N LEU A 435 13.43 13.33 9.97
CA LEU A 435 13.93 13.23 8.60
C LEU A 435 13.54 14.46 7.77
N THR A 436 12.27 14.87 7.83
CA THR A 436 11.78 16.05 7.11
C THR A 436 12.36 17.35 7.67
N ALA A 437 12.59 17.46 8.98
CA ALA A 437 13.27 18.61 9.58
C ALA A 437 14.73 18.72 9.13
N GLU A 438 15.37 17.59 8.84
CA GLU A 438 16.70 17.53 8.23
C GLU A 438 16.70 17.74 6.70
N GLY A 439 15.55 17.95 6.08
CA GLY A 439 15.42 18.26 4.65
C GLY A 439 15.36 17.04 3.72
N TYR A 440 15.21 15.82 4.25
CA TYR A 440 15.01 14.64 3.41
C TYR A 440 13.58 14.57 2.88
N ARG A 441 13.44 14.10 1.63
CA ARG A 441 12.16 13.59 1.14
C ARG A 441 11.87 12.25 1.83
N VAL A 442 10.63 12.04 2.27
CA VAL A 442 10.25 10.87 3.06
C VAL A 442 9.13 10.07 2.40
N ILE A 443 9.31 8.76 2.32
CA ILE A 443 8.24 7.78 2.09
C ILE A 443 7.81 7.24 3.45
N VAL A 444 6.52 7.28 3.74
CA VAL A 444 5.97 6.79 5.01
C VAL A 444 5.70 5.28 4.94
N SER A 445 6.31 4.53 5.85
CA SER A 445 6.09 3.08 6.02
C SER A 445 6.01 2.68 7.49
N SER A 446 5.64 3.58 8.40
CA SER A 446 5.60 3.37 9.85
C SER A 446 4.91 2.05 10.26
N SER A 447 5.68 1.15 10.88
CA SER A 447 5.28 -0.22 11.20
C SER A 447 4.05 -0.30 12.10
N ASP A 448 3.88 0.66 13.00
CA ASP A 448 2.71 0.81 13.89
C ASP A 448 1.36 0.97 13.15
N PHE A 449 1.40 1.28 11.85
CA PHE A 449 0.22 1.57 11.05
C PHE A 449 0.13 0.72 9.78
N VAL A 450 1.23 0.56 9.02
CA VAL A 450 1.14 0.05 7.64
C VAL A 450 1.92 -1.23 7.33
N TYR A 451 2.61 -1.84 8.31
CA TYR A 451 3.22 -3.16 8.11
C TYR A 451 2.13 -4.25 8.08
N LEU A 452 2.00 -4.91 6.94
CA LEU A 452 0.90 -5.84 6.66
C LEU A 452 1.18 -7.27 7.17
N ASP A 453 2.43 -7.60 7.46
CA ASP A 453 2.90 -8.89 7.97
C ASP A 453 2.57 -9.12 9.46
N CYS A 454 2.42 -8.04 10.24
CA CYS A 454 2.26 -8.10 11.70
C CYS A 454 1.05 -8.90 12.19
N GLY A 455 1.18 -9.47 13.40
CA GLY A 455 0.07 -10.08 14.13
C GLY A 455 -0.17 -11.57 13.84
N TYR A 456 0.80 -12.26 13.22
CA TYR A 456 0.74 -13.70 12.91
C TYR A 456 1.69 -14.54 13.77
N GLY A 457 2.04 -14.02 14.96
CA GLY A 457 3.05 -14.60 15.84
C GLY A 457 4.48 -14.45 15.32
N GLY A 458 5.44 -15.02 16.05
CA GLY A 458 6.81 -15.17 15.58
C GLY A 458 7.01 -16.49 14.83
N TRP A 459 7.74 -16.45 13.72
CA TRP A 459 7.98 -17.60 12.85
C TRP A 459 9.17 -18.47 13.28
N VAL A 460 10.04 -17.96 14.14
CA VAL A 460 11.24 -18.69 14.59
C VAL A 460 10.87 -20.00 15.30
N SER A 461 11.62 -21.06 14.98
CA SER A 461 11.37 -22.40 15.53
C SER A 461 12.02 -22.61 16.90
N ASN A 462 11.67 -23.71 17.57
CA ASN A 462 12.16 -24.05 18.92
C ASN A 462 12.02 -22.91 19.93
N ASP A 463 10.87 -22.26 19.93
CA ASP A 463 10.60 -21.07 20.74
C ASP A 463 9.86 -21.45 22.05
N PRO A 464 10.55 -21.47 23.21
CA PRO A 464 9.94 -21.84 24.49
C PRO A 464 8.97 -20.78 25.02
N ARG A 465 8.93 -19.57 24.44
CA ARG A 465 8.03 -18.49 24.89
C ARG A 465 6.55 -18.87 24.72
N TYR A 466 6.24 -19.74 23.75
CA TYR A 466 4.90 -20.30 23.57
C TYR A 466 4.54 -21.40 24.59
N ASN A 467 5.54 -22.01 25.24
CA ASN A 467 5.34 -23.13 26.17
C ASN A 467 4.95 -22.65 27.58
N VAL A 468 3.86 -21.89 27.67
CA VAL A 468 3.31 -21.39 28.94
C VAL A 468 1.85 -21.81 29.01
N MET A 469 1.51 -22.66 29.98
CA MET A 469 0.18 -23.31 30.06
C MET A 469 -0.86 -22.50 30.85
N ILE A 470 -0.41 -21.53 31.65
CA ILE A 470 -1.25 -20.72 32.54
C ILE A 470 -0.87 -19.26 32.34
N ASN A 471 -1.86 -18.37 32.24
CA ASN A 471 -1.61 -16.94 32.10
C ASN A 471 -0.85 -16.40 33.33
N PRO A 472 0.42 -15.98 33.19
CA PRO A 472 1.23 -15.52 34.31
C PRO A 472 0.70 -14.21 34.91
N ASN A 473 -0.03 -13.42 34.12
CA ASN A 473 -0.57 -12.11 34.52
C ASN A 473 -2.08 -12.18 34.75
N ALA A 474 -2.63 -13.34 35.09
CA ALA A 474 -4.07 -13.50 35.33
C ALA A 474 -4.61 -12.59 36.46
N SER A 475 -3.76 -12.20 37.42
CA SER A 475 -4.14 -11.38 38.57
C SER A 475 -4.33 -9.90 38.25
N ASP A 476 -3.56 -9.33 37.32
CA ASP A 476 -3.66 -7.92 36.93
C ASP A 476 -4.23 -7.72 35.52
N GLY A 477 -4.37 -8.79 34.73
CA GLY A 477 -4.92 -8.77 33.38
C GLY A 477 -4.02 -8.10 32.35
N SER A 478 -2.77 -7.78 32.70
CA SER A 478 -1.86 -7.09 31.79
C SER A 478 -1.50 -7.99 30.59
N PRO A 479 -1.51 -7.42 29.37
CA PRO A 479 -1.08 -8.18 28.19
C PRO A 479 0.34 -8.72 28.34
N ASN A 480 0.55 -9.96 27.92
CA ASN A 480 1.85 -10.61 27.85
C ASN A 480 1.94 -11.51 26.61
N PHE A 481 3.10 -12.15 26.41
CA PHE A 481 3.46 -12.86 25.18
C PHE A 481 2.31 -13.70 24.59
N ASN A 482 1.75 -14.65 25.35
CA ASN A 482 0.67 -15.54 24.88
C ASN A 482 -0.75 -15.01 25.16
N TRP A 483 -0.89 -13.96 25.97
CA TRP A 483 -2.18 -13.36 26.34
C TRP A 483 -2.19 -11.87 26.05
N GLY A 484 -2.57 -11.49 24.83
CA GLY A 484 -2.87 -10.10 24.45
C GLY A 484 -1.71 -9.27 23.87
N ALA A 485 -0.44 -9.64 24.04
CA ALA A 485 0.70 -8.85 23.54
C ALA A 485 1.19 -9.21 22.14
N GLY A 486 0.62 -10.22 21.47
CA GLY A 486 0.88 -10.51 20.05
C GLY A 486 1.73 -11.73 19.73
N GLY A 487 2.16 -12.52 20.72
CA GLY A 487 2.66 -13.88 20.50
C GLY A 487 3.90 -13.99 19.63
N GLY A 488 4.88 -13.10 19.79
CA GLY A 488 6.17 -13.20 19.10
C GLY A 488 6.30 -12.45 17.78
N SER A 489 5.22 -11.85 17.26
CA SER A 489 5.33 -10.86 16.18
C SER A 489 5.78 -9.52 16.78
N TRP A 490 6.95 -9.02 16.37
CA TRP A 490 7.58 -7.84 16.96
C TRP A 490 6.74 -6.57 16.77
N CYS A 491 6.07 -6.45 15.63
CA CYS A 491 5.22 -5.32 15.28
C CYS A 491 3.73 -5.58 15.53
N ALA A 492 3.37 -6.58 16.33
CA ALA A 492 1.98 -6.83 16.70
C ALA A 492 1.30 -5.58 17.30
N PRO A 493 -0.03 -5.44 17.20
CA PRO A 493 -1.01 -6.38 16.63
C PRO A 493 -1.11 -6.28 15.10
N TYR A 494 -1.93 -7.15 14.51
CA TYR A 494 -2.40 -7.03 13.12
C TYR A 494 -2.96 -5.63 12.84
N LYS A 495 -2.50 -4.99 11.78
CA LYS A 495 -2.98 -3.66 11.38
C LYS A 495 -4.27 -3.83 10.60
N THR A 496 -5.39 -3.39 11.17
CA THR A 496 -6.69 -3.40 10.50
C THR A 496 -6.75 -2.31 9.43
N TRP A 497 -7.71 -2.41 8.51
CA TRP A 497 -7.96 -1.36 7.52
C TRP A 497 -8.27 0.01 8.18
N GLN A 498 -8.95 0.01 9.33
CA GLN A 498 -9.20 1.24 10.11
C GLN A 498 -7.90 1.83 10.63
N ARG A 499 -7.01 1.01 11.22
CA ARG A 499 -5.71 1.48 11.73
C ARG A 499 -4.88 2.13 10.64
N ILE A 500 -4.88 1.54 9.43
CA ILE A 500 -4.19 2.10 8.27
C ILE A 500 -4.82 3.43 7.85
N TYR A 501 -6.14 3.47 7.65
CA TYR A 501 -6.85 4.66 7.16
C TYR A 501 -6.81 5.84 8.15
N ASP A 502 -6.82 5.55 9.45
CA ASP A 502 -6.79 6.57 10.49
C ASP A 502 -5.43 7.25 10.65
N TYR A 503 -4.40 6.83 9.90
CA TYR A 503 -3.05 7.35 10.07
C TYR A 503 -2.87 8.77 9.51
N ASP A 504 -2.96 9.78 10.39
CA ASP A 504 -2.60 11.17 10.07
C ASP A 504 -1.06 11.34 10.09
N PHE A 505 -0.36 10.80 9.10
CA PHE A 505 1.11 10.78 9.08
C PHE A 505 1.79 12.16 8.89
N THR A 506 1.01 13.21 8.68
CA THR A 506 1.49 14.61 8.65
C THR A 506 1.09 15.42 9.89
N PHE A 507 0.53 14.78 10.92
CA PHE A 507 0.12 15.45 12.15
C PHE A 507 1.33 16.12 12.83
N ASN A 508 1.14 17.36 13.28
CA ASN A 508 2.17 18.23 13.88
C ASN A 508 3.41 18.55 13.01
N LEU A 509 3.39 18.24 11.71
CA LEU A 509 4.44 18.70 10.79
C LEU A 509 4.18 20.14 10.34
N THR A 510 5.25 20.92 10.14
CA THR A 510 5.18 22.23 9.48
C THR A 510 4.89 22.07 7.99
N ASP A 511 4.42 23.11 7.30
CA ASP A 511 4.11 23.02 5.86
C ASP A 511 5.35 22.70 5.01
N THR A 512 6.54 23.18 5.42
CA THR A 512 7.81 22.80 4.79
C THR A 512 8.11 21.32 4.95
N GLN A 513 7.86 20.74 6.13
CA GLN A 513 8.03 19.30 6.36
C GLN A 513 6.99 18.48 5.59
N LYS A 514 5.73 18.91 5.56
CA LYS A 514 4.67 18.25 4.78
C LYS A 514 5.02 18.15 3.31
N ALA A 515 5.60 19.20 2.72
CA ALA A 515 6.02 19.22 1.32
C ALA A 515 7.13 18.19 0.99
N LEU A 516 7.87 17.72 2.00
CA LEU A 516 8.88 16.68 1.84
C LEU A 516 8.31 15.26 1.93
N VAL A 517 7.09 15.08 2.45
CA VAL A 517 6.42 13.77 2.46
C VAL A 517 5.94 13.42 1.06
N GLN A 518 6.48 12.36 0.49
CA GLN A 518 6.20 11.93 -0.88
C GLN A 518 4.95 11.06 -1.00
N GLY A 519 4.46 10.54 0.13
CA GLY A 519 3.35 9.60 0.23
C GLY A 519 3.71 8.41 1.11
N ALA A 520 3.13 7.24 0.85
CA ALA A 520 3.28 6.08 1.70
C ALA A 520 3.33 4.76 0.92
N ILE A 521 4.04 3.79 1.51
CA ILE A 521 4.12 2.41 1.03
C ILE A 521 3.77 1.50 2.22
N ALA A 522 2.82 0.57 2.02
CA ALA A 522 2.51 -0.48 3.00
C ALA A 522 3.35 -1.73 2.72
N PRO A 523 4.34 -2.07 3.57
CA PRO A 523 5.16 -3.24 3.32
C PRO A 523 4.45 -4.53 3.70
N LEU A 524 4.69 -5.57 2.91
CA LEU A 524 4.37 -6.95 3.28
C LEU A 524 5.65 -7.78 3.23
N TRP A 525 6.35 -7.82 4.36
CA TRP A 525 7.45 -8.76 4.58
C TRP A 525 6.95 -10.21 4.52
N SER A 526 7.81 -11.12 4.04
CA SER A 526 7.39 -12.43 3.55
C SER A 526 7.89 -13.63 4.35
N GLU A 527 8.33 -13.45 5.60
CA GLU A 527 8.74 -14.57 6.48
C GLU A 527 7.60 -15.61 6.65
N GLN A 528 6.35 -15.15 6.59
CA GLN A 528 5.15 -15.99 6.63
C GLN A 528 4.19 -15.68 5.46
N VAL A 529 4.73 -15.38 4.27
CA VAL A 529 3.93 -15.02 3.08
C VAL A 529 4.50 -15.66 1.83
N ASP A 530 3.67 -16.40 1.11
CA ASP A 530 3.94 -16.91 -0.22
C ASP A 530 2.73 -16.67 -1.14
N ASP A 531 2.71 -17.33 -2.30
CA ASP A 531 1.59 -17.33 -3.25
C ASP A 531 0.22 -17.60 -2.63
N VAL A 532 0.15 -18.43 -1.58
CA VAL A 532 -1.11 -18.87 -0.98
C VAL A 532 -1.79 -17.72 -0.24
N VAL A 533 -1.01 -16.89 0.44
CA VAL A 533 -1.54 -15.91 1.42
C VAL A 533 -1.25 -14.45 1.08
N ILE A 534 -0.37 -14.16 0.10
CA ILE A 534 0.00 -12.78 -0.27
C ILE A 534 -1.23 -11.90 -0.49
N SER A 535 -2.18 -12.36 -1.31
CA SER A 535 -3.37 -11.58 -1.69
C SER A 535 -4.29 -11.33 -0.49
N GLN A 536 -4.40 -12.32 0.41
CA GLN A 536 -5.23 -12.24 1.62
C GLN A 536 -4.62 -11.30 2.66
N LYS A 537 -3.30 -11.25 2.78
CA LYS A 537 -2.61 -10.30 3.66
C LYS A 537 -2.61 -8.90 3.06
N MET A 538 -2.42 -8.76 1.75
CA MET A 538 -2.40 -7.46 1.08
C MET A 538 -3.78 -6.78 1.06
N TRP A 539 -4.81 -7.51 0.63
CA TRP A 539 -6.11 -6.94 0.29
C TRP A 539 -7.21 -7.36 1.28
N PRO A 540 -8.15 -6.46 1.63
CA PRO A 540 -8.34 -5.09 1.11
C PRO A 540 -7.61 -4.01 1.93
N ARG A 541 -6.68 -4.36 2.82
CA ARG A 541 -5.99 -3.39 3.68
C ARG A 541 -5.21 -2.33 2.89
N ALA A 542 -4.52 -2.74 1.84
CA ALA A 542 -3.83 -1.82 0.94
C ALA A 542 -4.79 -0.82 0.25
N ALA A 543 -6.06 -1.17 0.05
CA ALA A 543 -7.07 -0.25 -0.50
C ALA A 543 -7.42 0.89 0.50
N ALA A 544 -7.33 0.63 1.81
CA ALA A 544 -7.48 1.67 2.82
C ALA A 544 -6.32 2.69 2.74
N LEU A 545 -5.09 2.20 2.58
CA LEU A 545 -3.96 3.08 2.31
C LEU A 545 -4.17 3.87 1.01
N ALA A 546 -4.64 3.20 -0.04
CA ALA A 546 -4.86 3.81 -1.35
C ALA A 546 -5.76 5.04 -1.29
N GLU A 547 -6.89 4.96 -0.58
CA GLU A 547 -7.76 6.13 -0.38
C GLU A 547 -7.11 7.21 0.50
N LEU A 548 -6.40 6.81 1.57
CA LEU A 548 -5.67 7.74 2.44
C LEU A 548 -4.66 8.59 1.65
N VAL A 549 -3.90 8.01 0.74
CA VAL A 549 -2.90 8.75 -0.06
C VAL A 549 -3.43 9.32 -1.39
N TRP A 550 -4.65 8.95 -1.78
CA TRP A 550 -5.34 9.51 -2.95
C TRP A 550 -6.18 10.74 -2.60
N SER A 551 -7.15 10.62 -1.70
CA SER A 551 -8.09 11.70 -1.34
C SER A 551 -8.20 11.96 0.16
N GLY A 552 -7.39 11.27 0.97
CA GLY A 552 -7.31 11.50 2.40
C GLY A 552 -8.40 10.81 3.19
N ASN A 553 -8.30 10.92 4.51
CA ASN A 553 -9.23 10.33 5.47
C ASN A 553 -10.21 11.35 6.05
N ARG A 554 -10.36 12.54 5.44
CA ARG A 554 -11.22 13.62 5.94
C ARG A 554 -12.39 13.94 5.00
N ASP A 555 -13.51 14.32 5.57
CA ASP A 555 -14.65 14.90 4.85
C ASP A 555 -14.39 16.38 4.49
N GLU A 556 -15.35 17.01 3.82
CA GLU A 556 -15.29 18.44 3.43
C GLU A 556 -15.19 19.39 4.63
N ASN A 557 -15.60 18.95 5.82
CA ASN A 557 -15.53 19.70 7.06
C ASN A 557 -14.23 19.46 7.85
N GLY A 558 -13.32 18.61 7.32
CA GLY A 558 -12.06 18.25 7.96
C GLY A 558 -12.20 17.16 9.04
N ASN A 559 -13.37 16.54 9.23
CA ASN A 559 -13.56 15.45 10.18
C ASN A 559 -13.07 14.12 9.59
N LYS A 560 -12.57 13.20 10.41
CA LYS A 560 -12.27 11.84 9.92
C LYS A 560 -13.53 11.15 9.43
N ARG A 561 -13.47 10.58 8.22
CA ARG A 561 -14.57 9.89 7.53
C ARG A 561 -14.42 8.37 7.50
N THR A 562 -13.76 7.78 8.49
CA THR A 562 -13.51 6.33 8.56
C THR A 562 -14.81 5.52 8.58
N THR A 563 -15.86 6.03 9.22
CA THR A 563 -17.18 5.39 9.18
C THR A 563 -17.75 5.32 7.76
N GLU A 564 -17.61 6.39 6.97
CA GLU A 564 -18.03 6.47 5.57
C GLU A 564 -17.24 5.50 4.66
N LEU A 565 -15.96 5.25 5.00
CA LEU A 565 -15.15 4.27 4.28
C LEU A 565 -15.69 2.84 4.47
N THR A 566 -16.39 2.53 5.58
CA THR A 566 -16.82 1.16 5.90
C THR A 566 -17.59 0.51 4.75
N GLN A 567 -18.67 1.11 4.26
CA GLN A 567 -19.45 0.50 3.19
C GLN A 567 -18.69 0.49 1.86
N ARG A 568 -17.88 1.52 1.59
CA ARG A 568 -17.06 1.62 0.39
C ARG A 568 -15.98 0.53 0.32
N ILE A 569 -15.20 0.33 1.39
CA ILE A 569 -14.15 -0.71 1.43
C ILE A 569 -14.73 -2.12 1.46
N LEU A 570 -15.89 -2.32 2.10
CA LEU A 570 -16.59 -3.60 2.08
C LEU A 570 -17.10 -3.95 0.67
N ASN A 571 -17.67 -2.97 -0.05
CA ASN A 571 -18.06 -3.14 -1.45
C ASN A 571 -16.83 -3.41 -2.34
N PHE A 572 -15.78 -2.60 -2.17
CA PHE A 572 -14.55 -2.72 -2.94
C PHE A 572 -13.84 -4.07 -2.71
N ARG A 573 -13.88 -4.62 -1.49
CA ARG A 573 -13.38 -5.97 -1.21
C ARG A 573 -14.06 -7.02 -2.06
N GLU A 574 -15.39 -6.98 -2.17
CA GLU A 574 -16.13 -7.93 -3.01
C GLU A 574 -15.85 -7.67 -4.50
N TYR A 575 -15.61 -6.41 -4.88
CA TYR A 575 -15.19 -6.03 -6.24
C TYR A 575 -13.81 -6.60 -6.60
N LEU A 576 -12.84 -6.53 -5.69
CA LEU A 576 -11.53 -7.16 -5.83
C LEU A 576 -11.67 -8.67 -6.06
N VAL A 577 -12.48 -9.35 -5.24
CA VAL A 577 -12.75 -10.80 -5.40
C VAL A 577 -13.38 -11.11 -6.75
N ALA A 578 -14.33 -10.29 -7.20
CA ALA A 578 -14.95 -10.45 -8.51
C ALA A 578 -13.96 -10.27 -9.67
N ASN A 579 -12.95 -9.42 -9.49
CA ASN A 579 -11.85 -9.22 -10.44
C ASN A 579 -10.69 -10.23 -10.27
N GLY A 580 -10.87 -11.29 -9.48
CA GLY A 580 -9.87 -12.35 -9.32
C GLY A 580 -8.78 -12.07 -8.28
N VAL A 581 -8.87 -10.97 -7.53
CA VAL A 581 -7.95 -10.68 -6.41
C VAL A 581 -8.49 -11.32 -5.14
N ALA A 582 -7.74 -12.26 -4.56
CA ALA A 582 -8.16 -13.07 -3.42
C ALA A 582 -8.12 -12.31 -2.07
N ALA A 583 -8.86 -11.20 -1.98
CA ALA A 583 -8.91 -10.32 -0.82
C ALA A 583 -9.58 -10.97 0.40
N SER A 584 -9.02 -10.74 1.59
CA SER A 584 -9.57 -11.25 2.86
C SER A 584 -10.93 -10.63 3.19
N PRO A 585 -11.85 -11.39 3.82
CA PRO A 585 -13.08 -10.81 4.35
C PRO A 585 -12.75 -9.88 5.54
N LEU A 586 -13.45 -8.75 5.65
CA LEU A 586 -13.29 -7.80 6.76
C LEU A 586 -14.32 -7.98 7.87
N MET A 587 -15.55 -8.34 7.50
CA MET A 587 -16.70 -8.43 8.38
C MET A 587 -17.64 -9.56 7.93
N PRO A 588 -18.54 -10.05 8.80
CA PRO A 588 -19.65 -10.89 8.37
C PRO A 588 -20.44 -10.23 7.24
N LYS A 589 -20.88 -11.00 6.24
CA LYS A 589 -21.73 -10.49 5.13
C LYS A 589 -23.03 -9.81 5.60
N TYR A 590 -23.46 -10.07 6.83
CA TYR A 590 -24.54 -9.34 7.49
C TYR A 590 -24.27 -7.82 7.48
N CYS A 591 -23.06 -7.39 7.84
CA CYS A 591 -22.70 -5.97 7.97
C CYS A 591 -22.75 -5.24 6.63
N LEU A 592 -22.38 -5.91 5.54
CA LEU A 592 -22.49 -5.38 4.18
C LEU A 592 -23.94 -5.04 3.82
N GLN A 593 -24.87 -5.92 4.20
CA GLN A 593 -26.30 -5.81 3.88
C GLN A 593 -27.09 -4.94 4.85
N HIS A 594 -26.52 -4.64 6.02
CA HIS A 594 -27.13 -3.86 7.09
C HIS A 594 -26.15 -2.75 7.50
N PRO A 595 -26.05 -1.67 6.70
CA PRO A 595 -25.09 -0.59 6.92
C PRO A 595 -25.16 -0.08 8.36
N HIS A 596 -24.00 0.11 8.99
CA HIS A 596 -23.82 0.58 10.37
C HIS A 596 -24.36 -0.31 11.50
N GLU A 597 -25.03 -1.42 11.23
CA GLU A 597 -25.53 -2.31 12.31
C GLU A 597 -24.39 -3.09 13.01
N CYS A 598 -23.18 -3.04 12.47
CA CYS A 598 -21.98 -3.64 13.05
C CYS A 598 -21.00 -2.60 13.64
N ASP A 599 -21.37 -1.32 13.67
CA ASP A 599 -20.55 -0.27 14.26
C ASP A 599 -20.47 -0.43 15.77
N LEU A 600 -19.29 -0.20 16.36
CA LEU A 600 -19.13 -0.23 17.81
C LEU A 600 -19.87 0.93 18.50
N TYR A 601 -19.89 2.10 17.85
CA TYR A 601 -20.55 3.31 18.34
C TYR A 601 -21.68 3.69 17.40
N GLN A 602 -22.91 3.81 17.93
CA GLN A 602 -24.03 4.37 17.18
C GLN A 602 -23.78 5.85 16.80
N ASN A 603 -23.00 6.57 17.61
CA ASN A 603 -22.60 7.93 17.31
C ASN A 603 -21.63 7.95 16.11
N GLN A 604 -22.12 8.33 14.94
CA GLN A 604 -21.34 8.43 13.70
C GLN A 604 -20.23 9.48 13.75
N THR A 605 -20.22 10.37 14.76
CA THR A 605 -19.15 11.35 14.98
C THR A 605 -18.07 10.87 15.96
N ALA A 606 -18.12 9.61 16.42
CA ALA A 606 -17.18 9.09 17.43
C ALA A 606 -15.70 9.19 17.02
N LEU A 607 -15.41 9.26 15.73
CA LEU A 607 -14.05 9.39 15.18
C LEU A 607 -13.68 10.83 14.77
N HIS A 608 -14.59 11.79 14.94
CA HIS A 608 -14.27 13.20 14.70
C HIS A 608 -13.21 13.63 15.74
N THR A 609 -12.08 14.12 15.26
CA THR A 609 -11.04 14.68 16.12
C THR A 609 -11.54 16.01 16.69
N ASN A 610 -11.47 16.19 18.01
CA ASN A 610 -11.52 17.53 18.62
C ASN A 610 -10.30 18.36 18.22
#